data_AF-A0A660YI18-F1
#
_entry.id   AF-A0A660YI18-F1
#
_cell.length_a   1.000
_cell.length_b   1.000
_cell.length_c   1.000
_cell.angle_alpha   90.00
_cell.angle_beta   90.00
_cell.angle_gamma   90.00
#
_symmetry.space_group_name_H-M   'P 1'
#
loop_
_entity.id
_entity.type
_entity.pdbx_description
1 polymer ?
#
loop_
_entity_poly.entity_id
_entity_poly.type
_entity_poly.pdbx_seq_one_letter_code
_entity_poly.pdbx_strand_id
1 'polypeptide(L)'
;MRKVRRGVEHRGDGLSQDPGMFRTFWEPLNLYPDVLFDFTVLSLADQHQLCVLVKNFPNAVCSGLWWYCNTPSIAEQVVRMRLEILGVRPQNGQNTDAYMLEQGYYKMRQYKRALSRALASMVEDNFFSEEEAVEVARKLLFENPIRHFGLDRSRIEEQITKLGGDLR
;
A
#
# COMPACT_ATOMS: atom_id res chain seq x y z
N MET A 1 -8.40 11.95 13.39
CA MET A 1 -9.00 10.96 14.31
C MET A 1 -9.67 11.66 15.46
N ARG A 2 -10.86 11.22 15.84
CA ARG A 2 -11.59 11.73 17.01
C ARG A 2 -11.77 10.58 17.99
N LYS A 3 -11.52 10.80 19.28
CA LYS A 3 -11.85 9.79 20.30
C LYS A 3 -13.36 9.58 20.34
N VAL A 4 -13.81 8.41 19.89
CA VAL A 4 -15.22 7.99 19.84
C VAL A 4 -15.70 7.57 21.23
N ARG A 5 -14.84 6.96 22.04
CA ARG A 5 -15.18 6.53 23.41
C ARG A 5 -14.20 7.10 24.43
N ARG A 6 -14.73 7.87 25.39
CA ARG A 6 -13.99 8.28 26.58
C ARG A 6 -13.77 7.06 27.48
N GLY A 7 -12.55 6.88 27.99
CA GLY A 7 -12.17 5.77 28.89
C GLY A 7 -11.56 4.53 28.22
N VAL A 8 -11.44 4.52 26.88
CA VAL A 8 -10.64 3.51 26.16
C VAL A 8 -9.40 4.22 25.63
N GLU A 9 -8.25 4.03 26.29
CA GLU A 9 -7.00 4.80 26.11
C GLU A 9 -6.55 4.98 24.65
N HIS A 10 -5.66 4.10 24.16
CA HIS A 10 -5.09 4.08 22.82
C HIS A 10 -5.96 3.32 21.80
N ARG A 11 -7.19 2.94 22.18
CA ARG A 11 -8.09 2.10 21.35
C ARG A 11 -9.44 2.77 21.06
N GLY A 12 -9.53 4.07 21.28
CA GLY A 12 -10.77 4.84 21.16
C GLY A 12 -10.88 5.71 19.91
N ASP A 13 -9.90 5.69 19.01
CA ASP A 13 -9.89 6.56 17.85
C ASP A 13 -10.83 6.07 16.76
N GLY A 14 -11.72 6.95 16.30
CA GLY A 14 -12.60 6.69 15.18
C GLY A 14 -12.11 7.32 13.89
N LEU A 15 -12.70 6.82 12.81
CA LEU A 15 -12.62 7.37 11.47
C LEU A 15 -13.72 8.43 11.26
N SER A 16 -13.36 9.50 10.57
CA SER A 16 -14.30 10.46 9.96
C SER A 16 -13.85 10.70 8.52
N GLN A 17 -14.79 11.01 7.65
CA GLN A 17 -14.50 11.32 6.25
C GLN A 17 -14.95 12.73 5.92
N ASP A 18 -14.22 13.37 5.02
CA ASP A 18 -14.57 14.65 4.40
C ASP A 18 -14.48 14.46 2.87
N PRO A 19 -15.60 14.60 2.12
CA PRO A 19 -15.59 14.51 0.67
C PRO A 19 -14.62 15.48 -0.02
N GLY A 20 -14.27 16.60 0.63
CA GLY A 20 -13.32 17.59 0.14
C GLY A 20 -11.85 17.29 0.46
N MET A 21 -11.54 16.24 1.23
CA MET A 21 -10.20 15.98 1.76
C MET A 21 -9.12 15.98 0.67
N PHE A 22 -9.32 15.27 -0.44
CA PHE A 22 -8.28 15.12 -1.47
C PHE A 22 -7.95 16.42 -2.21
N ARG A 23 -8.90 17.37 -2.28
CA ARG A 23 -8.67 18.68 -2.91
C ARG A 23 -7.61 19.49 -2.17
N THR A 24 -7.46 19.25 -0.87
CA THR A 24 -6.47 19.96 -0.03
C THR A 24 -5.02 19.64 -0.41
N PHE A 25 -4.78 18.54 -1.13
CA PHE A 25 -3.43 18.14 -1.56
C PHE A 25 -3.04 18.68 -2.94
N TRP A 26 -3.96 19.23 -3.73
CA TRP A 26 -3.66 19.65 -5.11
C TRP A 26 -2.62 20.76 -5.17
N GLU A 27 -2.72 21.75 -4.30
CA GLU A 27 -1.76 22.86 -4.28
C GLU A 27 -0.34 22.39 -3.88
N PRO A 28 -0.14 21.67 -2.77
CA PRO A 28 1.18 21.10 -2.44
C PRO A 28 1.75 20.22 -3.55
N LEU A 29 0.93 19.35 -4.16
CA LEU A 29 1.40 18.46 -5.24
C LEU A 29 1.88 19.24 -6.47
N ASN A 30 1.26 20.39 -6.79
CA ASN A 30 1.69 21.25 -7.89
C ASN A 30 2.91 22.12 -7.54
N LEU A 31 3.00 22.61 -6.29
CA LEU A 31 4.09 23.48 -5.85
C LEU A 31 5.42 22.73 -5.69
N TYR A 32 5.37 21.43 -5.40
CA TYR A 32 6.56 20.61 -5.15
C TYR A 32 6.64 19.40 -6.11
N PRO A 33 6.81 19.63 -7.42
CA PRO A 33 6.80 18.55 -8.41
C PRO A 33 7.96 17.55 -8.23
N ASP A 34 9.08 17.98 -7.65
CA ASP A 34 10.27 17.15 -7.43
C ASP A 34 10.20 16.33 -6.12
N VAL A 35 9.18 16.54 -5.29
CA VAL A 35 8.98 15.82 -4.03
C VAL A 35 8.00 14.68 -4.25
N LEU A 36 8.41 13.46 -3.91
CA LEU A 36 7.51 12.31 -3.93
C LEU A 36 6.65 12.28 -2.64
N PHE A 37 5.33 12.29 -2.82
CA PHE A 37 4.35 12.19 -1.74
C PHE A 37 3.78 10.76 -1.68
N ASP A 38 3.91 10.11 -0.52
CA ASP A 38 3.32 8.80 -0.26
C ASP A 38 2.05 8.94 0.57
N PHE A 39 0.94 8.42 0.03
CA PHE A 39 -0.39 8.52 0.61
C PHE A 39 -0.90 7.19 1.14
N THR A 40 -1.57 7.25 2.30
CA THR A 40 -2.44 6.19 2.78
C THR A 40 -3.68 6.79 3.43
N VAL A 41 -4.81 6.10 3.34
CA VAL A 41 -6.09 6.56 3.90
C VAL A 41 -6.73 5.49 4.76
N LEU A 42 -7.41 5.93 5.81
CA LEU A 42 -8.00 5.05 6.82
C LEU A 42 -9.37 4.47 6.40
N SER A 43 -10.11 5.18 5.55
CA SER A 43 -11.43 4.76 5.09
C SER A 43 -11.35 3.91 3.83
N LEU A 44 -12.15 2.85 3.77
CA LEU A 44 -12.38 2.10 2.54
C LEU A 44 -12.99 2.97 1.43
N ALA A 45 -13.93 3.84 1.79
CA ALA A 45 -14.61 4.70 0.80
C ALA A 45 -13.69 5.77 0.18
N ASP A 46 -12.55 6.08 0.82
CA ASP A 46 -11.57 7.02 0.28
C ASP A 46 -10.54 6.35 -0.63
N GLN A 47 -10.45 5.01 -0.65
CA GLN A 47 -9.45 4.29 -1.43
C GLN A 47 -9.58 4.55 -2.94
N HIS A 48 -10.81 4.60 -3.46
CA HIS A 48 -11.04 4.90 -4.87
C HIS A 48 -10.63 6.35 -5.21
N GLN A 49 -10.99 7.32 -4.37
CA GLN A 49 -10.61 8.72 -4.57
C GLN A 49 -9.08 8.90 -4.49
N LEU A 50 -8.40 8.14 -3.63
CA LEU A 50 -6.95 8.10 -3.58
C LEU A 50 -6.34 7.61 -4.90
N CYS A 51 -6.90 6.56 -5.51
CA CYS A 51 -6.47 6.14 -6.85
C CYS A 51 -6.63 7.26 -7.88
N VAL A 52 -7.74 8.01 -7.85
CA VAL A 52 -7.95 9.14 -8.76
C VAL A 52 -6.89 10.22 -8.53
N LEU A 53 -6.56 10.57 -7.27
CA LEU A 53 -5.48 11.52 -6.98
C LEU A 53 -4.14 11.03 -7.57
N VAL A 54 -3.72 9.81 -7.21
CA VAL A 54 -2.43 9.24 -7.63
C VAL A 54 -2.34 9.11 -9.16
N LYS A 55 -3.44 8.81 -9.85
CA LYS A 55 -3.47 8.75 -11.31
C LYS A 55 -3.13 10.10 -11.98
N ASN A 56 -3.50 11.20 -11.34
CA ASN A 56 -3.40 12.55 -11.91
C ASN A 56 -2.12 13.30 -11.51
N PHE A 57 -1.47 12.91 -10.41
CA PHE A 57 -0.28 13.59 -9.89
C PHE A 57 0.94 12.66 -9.95
N PRO A 58 1.89 12.86 -10.90
CA PRO A 58 3.05 11.97 -11.08
C PRO A 58 4.00 11.87 -9.88
N ASN A 59 3.95 12.87 -9.00
CA ASN A 59 4.70 12.94 -7.76
C ASN A 59 3.92 12.38 -6.56
N ALA A 60 2.79 11.71 -6.79
CA ALA A 60 2.03 11.00 -5.76
C ALA A 60 2.12 9.48 -5.97
N VAL A 61 2.28 8.75 -4.88
CA VAL A 61 2.13 7.28 -4.81
C VAL A 61 1.22 6.92 -3.65
N CYS A 62 0.66 5.71 -3.67
CA CYS A 62 -0.06 5.19 -2.51
C CYS A 62 0.59 3.94 -1.93
N SER A 63 0.58 3.85 -0.60
CA SER A 63 1.15 2.73 0.14
C SER A 63 0.18 2.16 1.14
N GLY A 64 0.19 0.83 1.19
CA GLY A 64 -0.46 0.08 2.24
C GLY A 64 -1.96 0.30 2.37
N LEU A 65 -2.46 -0.29 3.45
CA LEU A 65 -3.84 -0.29 3.87
C LEU A 65 -3.81 -0.08 5.37
N TRP A 66 -3.98 1.17 5.76
CA TRP A 66 -3.69 1.59 7.12
C TRP A 66 -4.80 1.18 8.09
N TRP A 67 -4.37 0.66 9.26
CA TRP A 67 -5.19 0.38 10.43
C TRP A 67 -6.49 -0.38 10.11
N TYR A 68 -7.65 0.27 10.07
CA TYR A 68 -8.94 -0.40 9.82
C TYR A 68 -9.07 -0.96 8.40
N CYS A 69 -8.28 -0.45 7.45
CA CYS A 69 -8.16 -1.05 6.12
C CYS A 69 -7.21 -2.26 6.08
N ASN A 70 -6.43 -2.52 7.14
CA ASN A 70 -5.49 -3.65 7.21
C ASN A 70 -6.20 -4.98 7.52
N THR A 71 -7.15 -5.35 6.68
CA THR A 71 -7.87 -6.63 6.77
C THR A 71 -7.79 -7.37 5.43
N PRO A 72 -7.71 -8.71 5.41
CA PRO A 72 -7.51 -9.45 4.17
C PRO A 72 -8.58 -9.20 3.10
N SER A 73 -9.86 -9.07 3.49
CA SER A 73 -10.96 -8.82 2.55
C SER A 73 -10.86 -7.44 1.89
N ILE A 74 -10.55 -6.40 2.66
CA ILE A 74 -10.30 -5.06 2.13
C ILE A 74 -9.05 -5.05 1.26
N ALA A 75 -8.01 -5.77 1.67
CA ALA A 75 -6.76 -5.82 0.92
C ALA A 75 -6.93 -6.43 -0.47
N GLU A 76 -7.64 -7.56 -0.55
CA GLU A 76 -7.93 -8.21 -1.82
C GLU A 76 -8.71 -7.27 -2.77
N GLN A 77 -9.78 -6.63 -2.26
CA GLN A 77 -10.59 -5.68 -3.02
C GLN A 77 -9.77 -4.47 -3.51
N VAL A 78 -9.02 -3.83 -2.61
CA VAL A 78 -8.32 -2.58 -2.91
C VAL A 78 -7.12 -2.81 -3.82
N VAL A 79 -6.41 -3.94 -3.69
CA VAL A 79 -5.29 -4.27 -4.58
C VAL A 79 -5.75 -4.41 -6.02
N ARG A 80 -6.86 -5.13 -6.26
CA ARG A 80 -7.44 -5.25 -7.61
C ARG A 80 -7.81 -3.88 -8.19
N MET A 81 -8.59 -3.11 -7.43
CA MET A 81 -8.99 -1.76 -7.84
C MET A 81 -7.78 -0.85 -8.14
N ARG A 82 -6.74 -0.88 -7.31
CA ARG A 82 -5.52 -0.09 -7.56
C ARG A 82 -4.81 -0.56 -8.83
N LEU A 83 -4.65 -1.86 -9.03
CA LEU A 83 -4.02 -2.39 -10.25
C LEU A 83 -4.79 -2.02 -11.52
N GLU A 84 -6.12 -2.09 -11.48
CA GLU A 84 -6.99 -1.71 -12.59
C GLU A 84 -6.90 -0.21 -12.94
N ILE A 85 -6.87 0.67 -11.94
CA ILE A 85 -6.89 2.13 -12.16
C ILE A 85 -5.47 2.69 -12.40
N LEU A 86 -4.51 2.27 -11.59
CA LEU A 86 -3.18 2.86 -11.50
C LEU A 86 -2.13 2.09 -12.30
N GLY A 87 -2.33 0.79 -12.52
CA GLY A 87 -1.26 -0.13 -12.89
C GLY A 87 -0.27 -0.34 -11.75
N VAL A 88 0.91 -0.86 -12.06
CA VAL A 88 1.83 -1.41 -11.05
C VAL A 88 2.71 -0.35 -10.40
N ARG A 89 3.18 0.64 -11.17
CA ARG A 89 4.27 1.52 -10.76
C ARG A 89 3.92 2.52 -9.65
N PRO A 90 2.79 3.24 -9.66
CA PRO A 90 2.58 4.36 -8.72
C PRO A 90 2.00 3.92 -7.36
N GLN A 91 2.28 2.68 -6.95
CA GLN A 91 1.80 2.13 -5.69
C GLN A 91 2.82 1.18 -5.07
N ASN A 92 2.79 1.08 -3.76
CA ASN A 92 3.52 0.08 -2.99
C ASN A 92 2.54 -0.98 -2.46
N GLY A 93 3.09 -2.12 -2.04
CA GLY A 93 2.36 -3.15 -1.30
C GLY A 93 1.98 -2.67 0.11
N GLN A 94 2.20 -3.52 1.11
CA GLN A 94 1.73 -3.27 2.48
C GLN A 94 2.85 -2.97 3.46
N ASN A 95 2.57 -2.06 4.39
CA ASN A 95 3.31 -1.87 5.64
C ASN A 95 2.53 -2.49 6.82
N THR A 96 3.24 -2.92 7.86
CA THR A 96 2.61 -3.67 8.95
C THR A 96 2.02 -2.78 10.04
N ASP A 97 2.57 -1.58 10.24
CA ASP A 97 2.26 -0.73 11.39
C ASP A 97 2.32 -1.56 12.69
N ALA A 98 3.43 -2.31 12.83
CA ALA A 98 3.64 -3.30 13.88
C ALA A 98 4.23 -2.65 15.13
N TYR A 99 3.56 -2.84 16.27
CA TYR A 99 4.05 -2.44 17.58
C TYR A 99 4.88 -3.52 18.26
N MET A 100 4.82 -4.75 17.76
CA MET A 100 5.55 -5.92 18.25
C MET A 100 6.08 -6.70 17.06
N LEU A 101 7.23 -7.37 17.23
CA LEU A 101 7.95 -8.05 16.15
C LEU A 101 7.08 -9.12 15.47
N GLU A 102 6.37 -9.93 16.25
CA GLU A 102 5.50 -11.02 15.78
C GLU A 102 4.34 -10.49 14.93
N GLN A 103 3.92 -9.24 15.19
CA GLN A 103 2.90 -8.58 14.37
C GLN A 103 3.40 -8.37 12.94
N GLY A 104 4.68 -8.03 12.77
CA GLY A 104 5.29 -7.89 11.46
C GLY A 104 5.12 -9.16 10.63
N TYR A 105 5.43 -10.31 11.22
CA TYR A 105 5.33 -11.60 10.56
C TYR A 105 3.90 -11.96 10.16
N TYR A 106 2.94 -11.96 11.11
CA TYR A 106 1.59 -12.43 10.79
C TYR A 106 0.86 -11.47 9.84
N LYS A 107 1.05 -10.14 10.00
CA LYS A 107 0.41 -9.14 9.13
C LYS A 107 0.92 -9.26 7.70
N MET A 108 2.23 -9.41 7.51
CA MET A 108 2.77 -9.62 6.17
C MET A 108 2.32 -10.94 5.56
N ARG A 109 2.23 -12.01 6.35
CA ARG A 109 1.71 -13.30 5.87
C ARG A 109 0.24 -13.21 5.44
N GLN A 110 -0.59 -12.47 6.18
CA GLN A 110 -1.99 -12.23 5.82
C GLN A 110 -2.12 -11.40 4.54
N TYR A 111 -1.35 -10.32 4.43
CA TYR A 111 -1.35 -9.50 3.22
C TYR A 111 -0.89 -10.28 1.99
N LYS A 112 0.20 -11.05 2.08
CA LYS A 112 0.67 -11.88 0.96
C LYS A 112 -0.41 -12.85 0.47
N ARG A 113 -1.20 -13.44 1.37
CA ARG A 113 -2.34 -14.30 0.99
C ARG A 113 -3.43 -13.51 0.25
N ALA A 114 -3.78 -12.32 0.72
CA ALA A 114 -4.77 -11.47 0.05
C ALA A 114 -4.27 -11.01 -1.34
N LEU A 115 -3.00 -10.62 -1.43
CA LEU A 115 -2.33 -10.28 -2.68
C LEU A 115 -2.35 -11.45 -3.68
N SER A 116 -2.00 -12.66 -3.23
CA SER A 116 -2.05 -13.86 -4.08
C SER A 116 -3.46 -14.14 -4.59
N ARG A 117 -4.50 -13.96 -3.77
CA ARG A 117 -5.90 -14.13 -4.22
C ARG A 117 -6.32 -13.08 -5.23
N ALA A 118 -5.97 -11.82 -4.97
CA ALA A 118 -6.24 -10.72 -5.90
C ALA A 118 -5.59 -10.99 -7.26
N LEU A 119 -4.31 -11.34 -7.27
CA LEU A 119 -3.57 -11.63 -8.49
C LEU A 119 -4.08 -12.89 -9.20
N ALA A 120 -4.40 -13.96 -8.48
CA ALA A 120 -4.97 -15.17 -9.07
C ALA A 120 -6.31 -14.87 -9.76
N SER A 121 -7.21 -14.11 -9.13
CA SER A 121 -8.45 -13.67 -9.76
C SER A 121 -8.18 -12.83 -11.01
N MET A 122 -7.17 -11.96 -11.00
CA MET A 122 -6.81 -11.15 -12.16
C MET A 122 -6.20 -11.99 -13.30
N VAL A 123 -5.53 -13.10 -12.99
CA VAL A 123 -5.06 -14.08 -13.98
C VAL A 123 -6.24 -14.84 -14.59
N GLU A 124 -7.19 -15.30 -13.77
CA GLU A 124 -8.43 -15.94 -14.23
C GLU A 124 -9.24 -15.00 -15.15
N ASP A 125 -9.24 -13.70 -14.83
CA ASP A 125 -9.87 -12.63 -15.63
C ASP A 125 -9.07 -12.25 -16.90
N ASN A 126 -7.94 -12.91 -17.18
CA ASN A 126 -6.99 -12.62 -18.26
C ASN A 126 -6.41 -11.19 -18.25
N PHE A 127 -6.34 -10.57 -17.07
CA PHE A 127 -5.71 -9.25 -16.92
C PHE A 127 -4.17 -9.36 -16.90
N PHE A 128 -3.64 -10.46 -16.37
CA PHE A 128 -2.21 -10.79 -16.34
C PHE A 128 -1.98 -12.26 -16.71
N SER A 129 -0.81 -12.59 -17.25
CA SER A 129 -0.31 -13.97 -17.20
C SER A 129 0.13 -14.36 -15.79
N GLU A 130 0.36 -15.66 -15.54
CA GLU A 130 0.92 -16.13 -14.26
C GLU A 130 2.30 -15.50 -13.99
N GLU A 131 3.15 -15.43 -15.01
CA GLU A 131 4.49 -14.82 -14.91
C GLU A 131 4.40 -13.32 -14.61
N GLU A 132 3.49 -12.61 -15.29
CA GLU A 132 3.25 -11.20 -15.04
C GLU A 132 2.73 -10.96 -13.62
N ALA A 133 1.82 -11.81 -13.12
CA ALA A 133 1.31 -11.71 -11.77
C ALA A 133 2.41 -11.86 -10.69
N VAL A 134 3.35 -12.78 -10.89
CA VAL A 134 4.52 -12.94 -10.00
C VAL A 134 5.41 -11.68 -10.05
N GLU A 135 5.64 -11.13 -11.23
CA GLU A 135 6.40 -9.89 -11.41
C GLU A 135 5.71 -8.68 -10.75
N VAL A 136 4.38 -8.59 -10.85
CA VAL A 136 3.58 -7.58 -10.15
C VAL A 136 3.75 -7.71 -8.64
N ALA A 137 3.63 -8.93 -8.10
CA ALA A 137 3.82 -9.17 -6.67
C ALA A 137 5.22 -8.73 -6.20
N ARG A 138 6.25 -9.07 -6.96
CA ARG A 138 7.65 -8.70 -6.68
C ARG A 138 7.83 -7.18 -6.66
N LYS A 139 7.23 -6.47 -7.62
CA LYS A 139 7.26 -5.01 -7.68
C LYS A 139 6.57 -4.35 -6.50
N LEU A 140 5.37 -4.79 -6.16
CA LEU A 140 4.60 -4.23 -5.05
C LEU A 140 5.30 -4.49 -3.70
N LEU A 141 5.84 -5.68 -3.49
CA LEU A 141 6.44 -6.07 -2.20
C LEU A 141 7.85 -5.51 -1.99
N PHE A 142 8.63 -5.30 -3.05
CA PHE A 142 10.06 -4.98 -2.91
C PHE A 142 10.52 -3.81 -3.79
N GLU A 143 10.37 -3.90 -5.12
CA GLU A 143 11.01 -2.92 -6.00
C GLU A 143 10.44 -1.51 -5.87
N ASN A 144 9.11 -1.39 -5.84
CA ASN A 144 8.46 -0.10 -5.77
C ASN A 144 8.80 0.60 -4.45
N PRO A 145 8.72 -0.04 -3.27
CA PRO A 145 9.19 0.56 -2.02
C PRO A 145 10.66 1.00 -2.09
N ILE A 146 11.57 0.15 -2.60
CA ILE A 146 12.99 0.50 -2.73
C ILE A 146 13.17 1.75 -3.59
N ARG A 147 12.47 1.82 -4.73
CA ARG A 147 12.53 2.97 -5.64
C ARG A 147 11.95 4.22 -5.00
N HIS A 148 10.73 4.16 -4.48
CA HIS A 148 9.99 5.32 -3.99
C HIS A 148 10.62 5.93 -2.74
N PHE A 149 11.20 5.11 -1.87
CA PHE A 149 11.89 5.58 -0.67
C PHE A 149 13.40 5.77 -0.87
N GLY A 150 13.93 5.60 -2.09
CA GLY A 150 15.34 5.79 -2.40
C GLY A 150 16.27 4.89 -1.58
N LEU A 151 15.85 3.65 -1.30
CA LEU A 151 16.61 2.74 -0.45
C LEU A 151 17.80 2.14 -1.21
N ASP A 152 18.92 1.94 -0.51
CA ASP A 152 20.10 1.28 -1.06
C ASP A 152 19.86 -0.23 -1.22
N ARG A 153 19.60 -0.64 -2.45
CA ARG A 153 19.36 -2.04 -2.81
C ARG A 153 20.54 -2.94 -2.46
N SER A 154 21.78 -2.49 -2.66
CA SER A 154 22.97 -3.30 -2.42
C SER A 154 23.11 -3.64 -0.94
N ARG A 155 22.82 -2.67 -0.08
CA ARG A 155 22.82 -2.86 1.38
C ARG A 155 21.70 -3.79 1.84
N ILE A 156 20.52 -3.72 1.23
CA ILE A 156 19.42 -4.64 1.54
C ILE A 156 19.79 -6.07 1.13
N GLU A 157 20.36 -6.24 -0.06
CA GLU A 157 20.86 -7.53 -0.55
C GLU A 157 21.90 -8.14 0.41
N GLU A 158 22.89 -7.35 0.81
CA GLU A 158 23.90 -7.79 1.77
C GLU A 158 23.28 -8.26 3.10
N GLN A 159 22.30 -7.53 3.63
CA GLN A 159 21.63 -7.89 4.89
C GLN A 159 20.80 -9.17 4.77
N ILE A 160 20.08 -9.35 3.66
CA ILE A 160 19.27 -10.55 3.43
C ILE A 160 20.17 -11.78 3.28
N THR A 161 21.27 -11.66 2.53
CA THR A 161 22.25 -12.76 2.39
C THR A 161 22.90 -13.11 3.73
N LYS A 162 23.25 -12.12 4.57
CA LYS A 162 23.76 -12.36 5.93
C LYS A 162 22.79 -13.13 6.82
N LEU A 163 21.49 -12.97 6.60
CA LEU A 163 20.43 -13.69 7.30
C LEU A 163 20.08 -15.04 6.65
N GLY A 164 20.81 -15.46 5.60
CA GLY A 164 20.59 -16.72 4.89
C GLY A 164 19.41 -16.70 3.90
N GLY A 165 18.92 -15.51 3.54
CA GLY A 165 17.87 -15.33 2.53
C GLY A 165 18.41 -15.01 1.14
N ASP A 166 17.52 -15.04 0.15
CA ASP A 166 17.74 -14.58 -1.23
C ASP A 166 16.62 -13.60 -1.62
N LEU A 167 16.97 -12.59 -2.44
CA LEU A 167 16.05 -11.60 -3.01
C LEU A 167 15.58 -11.96 -4.42
N ARG A 168 16.16 -13.00 -5.02
CA ARG A 168 15.75 -13.54 -6.32
C ARG A 168 14.39 -14.20 -6.26
#